data_AF-A0A2W6C2C0-F1
#
_entry.id   AF-A0A2W6C2C0-F1
#
_cell.length_a   1.000
_cell.length_b   1.000
_cell.length_c   1.000
_cell.angle_alpha   90.00
_cell.angle_beta   90.00
_cell.angle_gamma   90.00
#
_symmetry.space_group_name_H-M   'P 1'
#
loop_
_entity.id
_entity.type
_entity.pdbx_description
1 polymer ?
#
loop_
_entity_poly.entity_id
_entity_poly.type
_entity_poly.pdbx_seq_one_letter_code
_entity_poly.pdbx_strand_id
1 'polypeptide(L)'
;MAYPGIGETDRSPLLVTGLPRSGTSWVGKMLQLSGQAVYVNEPMNPHHRPGRSPGVLDAKVDYAYQYICPENEAPWLRAFRDTVRLRYHVTAELRTNRAVSDLARMGRTVAAFSRGRVKHLRALVDDPYAVLSSRWFAERLGARTVVLVREPVSWVASWERLGWTHYFHNLLEQPLLMRDYLDRFADELRAAIGSADSLAKNALLWKVTYATIAQMHRESGLLHLVRYEDLASDPVEGFRQLYDVCGLDYTDDVARKIAAATTARTEAGGAMAWTLRGGLSKTAYRPMDSRAALARSRTYLCPEAAARVEEITADSVAQLDGLVYQPAWPLRRGVTAKQFDVSRP
;
A
#
# COMPACT_ATOMS: atom_id res chain seq x y z
N MET A 1 26.19 -27.82 8.95
CA MET A 1 25.72 -26.94 10.03
C MET A 1 24.38 -26.36 9.57
N ALA A 2 23.27 -26.95 10.02
CA ALA A 2 21.92 -26.53 9.67
C ALA A 2 21.55 -25.27 10.46
N TYR A 3 20.96 -24.28 9.81
CA TYR A 3 20.40 -23.13 10.53
C TYR A 3 19.08 -23.55 11.19
N PRO A 4 18.88 -23.21 12.47
CA PRO A 4 17.66 -23.53 13.18
C PRO A 4 16.56 -22.55 12.76
N GLY A 5 15.35 -23.09 12.55
CA GLY A 5 14.09 -22.44 12.93
C GLY A 5 13.64 -21.24 12.09
N ILE A 6 12.36 -21.29 11.74
CA ILE A 6 11.49 -20.12 11.83
C ILE A 6 11.51 -19.70 13.32
N GLY A 7 12.58 -19.01 13.72
CA GLY A 7 12.88 -18.67 15.12
C GLY A 7 12.47 -17.23 15.45
N GLU A 8 11.79 -17.07 16.59
CA GLU A 8 11.51 -15.80 17.29
C GLU A 8 10.99 -14.62 16.44
N THR A 9 9.66 -14.56 16.27
CA THR A 9 8.84 -13.40 15.89
C THR A 9 9.56 -12.35 15.01
N ASP A 10 9.58 -12.52 13.68
CA ASP A 10 10.04 -11.47 12.78
C ASP A 10 9.23 -10.18 13.01
N ARG A 11 9.86 -9.15 13.58
CA ARG A 11 9.24 -7.87 13.96
C ARG A 11 9.23 -6.83 12.85
N SER A 12 9.54 -7.23 11.62
CA SER A 12 9.54 -6.35 10.46
C SER A 12 8.18 -5.65 10.29
N PRO A 13 8.16 -4.33 10.03
CA PRO A 13 6.91 -3.64 9.77
C PRO A 13 6.28 -4.15 8.47
N LEU A 14 4.96 -3.99 8.35
CA LEU A 14 4.22 -4.35 7.16
C LEU A 14 3.87 -3.08 6.40
N LEU A 15 4.07 -3.09 5.08
CA LEU A 15 3.52 -2.08 4.18
C LEU A 15 2.51 -2.77 3.26
N VAL A 16 1.27 -2.29 3.26
CA VAL A 16 0.26 -2.61 2.25
C VAL A 16 0.06 -1.37 1.40
N THR A 17 0.36 -1.46 0.12
CA THR A 17 0.26 -0.35 -0.81
C THR A 17 -0.25 -0.82 -2.18
N GLY A 18 -0.24 0.07 -3.17
CA GLY A 18 -0.92 -0.06 -4.46
C GLY A 18 -1.70 1.22 -4.75
N LEU A 19 -2.10 1.44 -6.00
CA LEU A 19 -2.89 2.64 -6.30
C LEU A 19 -4.18 2.70 -5.45
N PRO A 20 -4.68 3.89 -5.10
CA PRO A 20 -5.98 4.02 -4.47
C PRO A 20 -7.02 3.29 -5.31
N ARG A 21 -7.99 2.65 -4.65
CA ARG A 21 -8.99 1.76 -5.28
C ARG A 21 -8.47 0.38 -5.72
N SER A 22 -7.25 -0.02 -5.35
CA SER A 22 -6.75 -1.40 -5.49
C SER A 22 -7.07 -2.32 -4.29
N GLY A 23 -7.79 -1.84 -3.28
CA GLY A 23 -8.22 -2.65 -2.13
C GLY A 23 -7.24 -2.68 -0.95
N THR A 24 -6.29 -1.76 -0.87
CA THR A 24 -5.25 -1.73 0.18
C THR A 24 -5.85 -1.70 1.59
N SER A 25 -6.89 -0.89 1.83
CA SER A 25 -7.58 -0.86 3.13
C SER A 25 -8.35 -2.12 3.46
N TRP A 26 -8.91 -2.81 2.46
CA TRP A 26 -9.53 -4.10 2.71
C TRP A 26 -8.47 -5.11 3.18
N VAL A 27 -7.37 -5.23 2.44
CA VAL A 27 -6.25 -6.12 2.77
C VAL A 27 -5.65 -5.77 4.13
N GLY A 28 -5.33 -4.51 4.38
CA GLY A 28 -4.78 -4.06 5.66
C GLY A 28 -5.71 -4.36 6.85
N LYS A 29 -7.03 -4.28 6.66
CA LYS A 29 -8.01 -4.67 7.69
C LYS A 29 -8.09 -6.17 7.90
N MET A 30 -8.01 -6.97 6.84
CA MET A 30 -7.97 -8.44 6.97
C MET A 30 -6.69 -8.91 7.67
N LEU A 31 -5.54 -8.29 7.39
CA LEU A 31 -4.27 -8.57 8.08
C LEU A 31 -4.30 -8.10 9.55
N GLN A 32 -5.03 -7.02 9.87
CA GLN A 32 -5.22 -6.53 11.24
C GLN A 32 -5.96 -7.56 12.13
N LEU A 33 -6.75 -8.47 11.56
CA LEU A 33 -7.49 -9.50 12.31
C LEU A 33 -6.59 -10.46 13.08
N SER A 34 -5.32 -10.61 12.67
CA SER A 34 -4.29 -11.36 13.40
C SER A 34 -4.12 -10.92 14.85
N GLY A 35 -4.43 -9.65 15.18
CA GLY A 35 -4.14 -9.06 16.48
C GLY A 35 -2.65 -8.78 16.73
N GLN A 36 -1.79 -9.01 15.73
CA GLN A 36 -0.32 -8.86 15.84
C GLN A 36 0.23 -7.54 15.29
N ALA A 37 -0.66 -6.68 14.77
CA ALA A 37 -0.26 -5.43 14.15
C ALA A 37 -1.15 -4.23 14.55
N VAL A 38 -0.52 -3.07 14.65
CA VAL A 38 -1.19 -1.77 14.77
C VAL A 38 -1.34 -1.16 13.39
N TYR A 39 -2.58 -0.94 12.98
CA TYR A 39 -2.92 -0.33 11.70
C TYR A 39 -2.64 1.17 11.72
N VAL A 40 -1.77 1.62 10.82
CA VAL A 40 -1.38 3.00 10.56
C VAL A 40 -1.98 3.41 9.22
N ASN A 41 -2.86 4.40 9.22
CA ASN A 41 -3.69 4.74 8.07
C ASN A 41 -3.08 5.90 7.26
N GLU A 42 -2.63 5.60 6.05
CA GLU A 42 -2.18 6.51 4.98
C GLU A 42 -1.37 7.74 5.45
N PRO A 43 -0.23 7.55 6.15
CA PRO A 43 0.60 8.67 6.62
C PRO A 43 1.13 9.57 5.50
N MET A 44 1.30 9.06 4.27
CA MET A 44 1.76 9.79 3.09
C MET A 44 0.64 10.46 2.30
N ASN A 45 -0.62 10.44 2.76
CA ASN A 45 -1.69 11.16 2.11
C ASN A 45 -1.44 12.69 2.22
N PRO A 46 -1.31 13.44 1.12
CA PRO A 46 -0.99 14.88 1.16
C PRO A 46 -2.19 15.75 1.57
N HIS A 47 -3.40 15.19 1.61
CA HIS A 47 -4.63 15.89 1.99
C HIS A 47 -4.91 15.78 3.49
N HIS A 48 -5.72 16.71 4.02
CA HIS A 48 -6.09 16.70 5.43
C HIS A 48 -7.03 15.54 5.77
N ARG A 49 -6.59 14.70 6.71
CA ARG A 49 -7.21 13.46 7.23
C ARG A 49 -7.35 12.33 6.19
N PRO A 50 -6.78 11.13 6.43
CA PRO A 50 -5.89 10.75 7.54
C PRO A 50 -4.45 11.33 7.44
N GLY A 51 -4.12 11.95 6.31
CA GLY A 51 -2.86 12.65 6.09
C GLY A 51 -2.69 13.94 6.91
N ARG A 52 -1.45 14.48 6.91
CA ARG A 52 -1.03 15.68 7.68
C ARG A 52 -1.18 15.55 9.20
N SER A 53 -0.89 14.39 9.75
CA SER A 53 -0.73 14.18 11.20
C SER A 53 0.75 14.02 11.54
N PRO A 54 1.47 15.11 11.90
CA PRO A 54 2.90 15.05 12.23
C PRO A 54 3.20 14.21 13.48
N GLY A 55 2.18 13.90 14.29
CA GLY A 55 2.28 12.90 15.36
C GLY A 55 2.50 11.48 14.85
N VAL A 56 1.98 11.14 13.66
CA VAL A 56 2.16 9.82 13.02
C VAL A 56 3.38 9.80 12.13
N LEU A 57 3.54 10.82 11.27
CA LEU A 57 4.66 10.97 10.34
C LEU A 57 5.17 12.40 10.42
N ASP A 58 6.29 12.60 11.09
CA ASP A 58 6.96 13.91 11.24
C ASP A 58 7.81 14.23 10.00
N ALA A 59 7.17 14.29 8.85
CA ALA A 59 7.75 14.68 7.57
C ALA A 59 6.71 15.39 6.70
N LYS A 60 7.15 16.32 5.85
CA LYS A 60 6.28 17.05 4.93
C LYS A 60 6.15 16.27 3.62
N VAL A 61 4.92 15.91 3.26
CA VAL A 61 4.60 15.30 1.97
C VAL A 61 4.22 16.40 0.99
N ASP A 62 5.06 16.59 -0.03
CA ASP A 62 4.86 17.62 -1.04
C ASP A 62 4.06 17.10 -2.24
N TYR A 63 4.25 15.84 -2.62
CA TYR A 63 3.60 15.24 -3.80
C TYR A 63 2.72 14.05 -3.44
N ALA A 64 1.59 13.91 -4.14
CA ALA A 64 0.89 12.63 -4.18
C ALA A 64 1.82 11.57 -4.81
N TYR A 65 1.92 10.40 -4.18
CA TYR A 65 2.88 9.36 -4.59
C TYR A 65 4.34 9.81 -4.49
N GLN A 66 4.69 10.47 -3.38
CA GLN A 66 6.05 10.90 -3.09
C GLN A 66 7.04 9.73 -3.24
N TYR A 67 8.00 9.90 -4.12
CA TYR A 67 9.12 9.00 -4.35
C TYR A 67 10.25 9.28 -3.35
N ILE A 68 10.70 8.22 -2.68
CA ILE A 68 11.77 8.25 -1.69
C ILE A 68 12.83 7.24 -2.13
N CYS A 69 14.09 7.68 -2.10
CA CYS A 69 15.28 6.90 -2.42
C CYS A 69 16.43 7.30 -1.48
N PRO A 70 17.57 6.58 -1.47
CA PRO A 70 18.70 6.93 -0.61
C PRO A 70 19.21 8.38 -0.77
N GLU A 71 19.05 9.00 -1.93
CA GLU A 71 19.52 10.38 -2.19
C GLU A 71 18.64 11.46 -1.54
N ASN A 72 17.35 11.19 -1.32
CA ASN A 72 16.42 12.14 -0.71
C ASN A 72 15.83 11.67 0.64
N GLU A 73 16.34 10.59 1.23
CA GLU A 73 15.74 9.95 2.41
C GLU A 73 15.88 10.72 3.72
N ALA A 74 16.70 11.77 3.78
CA ALA A 74 17.07 12.47 5.01
C ALA A 74 15.87 12.87 5.91
N PRO A 75 14.80 13.52 5.41
CA PRO A 75 13.62 13.84 6.22
C PRO A 75 12.74 12.61 6.52
N TRP A 76 12.85 11.54 5.72
CA TRP A 76 11.93 10.40 5.75
C TRP A 76 12.38 9.28 6.68
N LEU A 77 13.68 8.98 6.71
CA LEU A 77 14.20 7.81 7.39
C LEU A 77 13.91 7.85 8.89
N ARG A 78 14.14 9.00 9.54
CA ARG A 78 13.81 9.18 10.96
C ARG A 78 12.29 9.12 11.17
N ALA A 79 11.54 9.89 10.38
CA ALA A 79 10.10 10.01 10.53
C ALA A 79 9.41 8.63 10.45
N PHE A 80 9.72 7.85 9.40
CA PHE A 80 9.17 6.50 9.26
C PHE A 80 9.73 5.51 10.27
N ARG A 81 11.01 5.60 10.68
CA ARG A 81 11.52 4.75 11.77
C ARG A 81 10.74 4.95 13.05
N ASP A 82 10.35 6.18 13.36
CA ASP A 82 9.50 6.48 14.50
C ASP A 82 8.08 5.95 14.28
N THR A 83 7.47 6.16 13.10
CA THR A 83 6.15 5.61 12.74
C THR A 83 6.09 4.09 12.88
N VAL A 84 7.03 3.36 12.28
CA VAL A 84 7.04 1.89 12.28
C VAL A 84 7.40 1.29 13.64
N ARG A 85 8.09 2.06 14.50
CA ARG A 85 8.30 1.73 15.92
C ARG A 85 7.15 2.21 16.82
N LEU A 86 6.05 2.66 16.21
CA LEU A 86 4.85 3.14 16.90
C LEU A 86 5.16 4.26 17.90
N ARG A 87 6.10 5.15 17.55
CA ARG A 87 6.42 6.35 18.33
C ARG A 87 5.58 7.51 17.84
N TYR A 88 4.66 7.96 18.68
CA TYR A 88 3.78 9.08 18.36
C TYR A 88 4.36 10.41 18.87
N HIS A 89 4.45 11.41 18.01
CA HIS A 89 4.99 12.75 18.33
C HIS A 89 3.89 13.71 18.77
N VAL A 90 3.48 13.63 20.05
CA VAL A 90 2.37 14.43 20.60
C VAL A 90 2.62 15.94 20.45
N THR A 91 3.85 16.40 20.71
CA THR A 91 4.21 17.81 20.61
C THR A 91 4.13 18.33 19.17
N ALA A 92 4.52 17.51 18.19
CA ALA A 92 4.39 17.84 16.77
C ALA A 92 2.91 17.92 16.35
N GLU A 93 2.08 16.95 16.76
CA GLU A 93 0.64 16.97 16.48
C GLU A 93 -0.04 18.23 17.06
N LEU A 94 0.21 18.54 18.34
CA LEU A 94 -0.43 19.68 19.02
C LEU A 94 -0.01 21.04 18.44
N ARG A 95 1.18 21.13 17.82
CA ARG A 95 1.61 22.36 17.15
C ARG A 95 0.78 22.65 15.91
N THR A 96 0.37 21.61 15.17
CA THR A 96 -0.29 21.73 13.86
C THR A 96 -1.81 21.53 13.93
N ASN A 97 -2.28 20.53 14.67
CA ASN A 97 -3.68 20.10 14.70
C ASN A 97 -4.28 20.31 16.10
N ARG A 98 -5.16 21.30 16.24
CA ARG A 98 -5.75 21.71 17.54
C ARG A 98 -7.27 21.63 17.60
N ALA A 99 -7.95 21.23 16.53
CA ALA A 99 -9.40 21.08 16.59
C ALA A 99 -9.79 19.93 17.54
N VAL A 100 -10.96 20.02 18.17
CA VAL A 100 -11.46 18.99 19.11
C VAL A 100 -11.45 17.59 18.48
N SER A 101 -11.86 17.50 17.22
CA SER A 101 -11.87 16.24 16.47
C SER A 101 -10.47 15.71 16.13
N ASP A 102 -9.44 16.58 16.14
CA ASP A 102 -8.05 16.19 16.02
C ASP A 102 -7.50 15.66 17.34
N LEU A 103 -7.80 16.32 18.46
CA LEU A 103 -7.40 15.87 19.79
C LEU A 103 -7.99 14.50 20.15
N ALA A 104 -9.27 14.25 19.83
CA ALA A 104 -9.91 12.95 20.03
C ALA A 104 -9.26 11.84 19.16
N ARG A 105 -8.80 12.18 17.96
CA ARG A 105 -8.07 11.25 17.08
C ARG A 105 -6.65 11.01 17.58
N MET A 106 -5.96 12.07 18.01
CA MET A 106 -4.65 12.00 18.65
C MET A 106 -4.71 11.06 19.86
N GLY A 107 -5.66 11.25 20.77
CA GLY A 107 -5.83 10.39 21.95
C GLY A 107 -6.00 8.91 21.60
N ARG A 108 -6.86 8.60 20.61
CA ARG A 108 -7.00 7.22 20.10
C ARG A 108 -5.72 6.68 19.48
N THR A 109 -4.97 7.52 18.77
CA THR A 109 -3.73 7.12 18.07
C THR A 109 -2.60 6.86 19.06
N VAL A 110 -2.41 7.77 20.02
CA VAL A 110 -1.50 7.61 21.15
C VAL A 110 -1.82 6.33 21.91
N ALA A 111 -3.10 6.07 22.22
CA ALA A 111 -3.49 4.84 22.91
C ALA A 111 -3.15 3.58 22.09
N ALA A 112 -3.43 3.57 20.79
CA ALA A 112 -3.12 2.45 19.90
C ALA A 112 -1.61 2.21 19.78
N PHE A 113 -0.82 3.27 19.60
CA PHE A 113 0.64 3.21 19.46
C PHE A 113 1.28 2.75 20.78
N SER A 114 0.90 3.34 21.91
CA SER A 114 1.38 2.95 23.24
C SER A 114 1.03 1.50 23.55
N ARG A 115 -0.22 1.08 23.31
CA ARG A 115 -0.64 -0.33 23.48
C ARG A 115 0.15 -1.25 22.56
N GLY A 116 0.37 -0.87 21.31
CA GLY A 116 1.17 -1.64 20.36
C GLY A 116 2.60 -1.84 20.84
N ARG A 117 3.24 -0.79 21.37
CA ARG A 117 4.60 -0.88 21.93
C ARG A 117 4.68 -1.78 23.15
N VAL A 118 3.74 -1.65 24.08
CA VAL A 118 3.68 -2.50 25.29
C VAL A 118 3.45 -3.97 24.92
N LYS A 119 2.61 -4.23 23.92
CA LYS A 119 2.32 -5.58 23.43
C LYS A 119 3.30 -6.08 22.36
N HIS A 120 4.36 -5.32 22.07
CA HIS A 120 5.34 -5.63 21.02
C HIS A 120 4.73 -5.94 19.64
N LEU A 121 3.61 -5.28 19.30
CA LEU A 121 2.96 -5.39 18.00
C LEU A 121 3.77 -4.66 16.93
N ARG A 122 3.63 -5.13 15.68
CA ARG A 122 4.28 -4.53 14.51
C ARG A 122 3.42 -3.39 13.95
N ALA A 123 4.03 -2.43 13.26
CA ALA A 123 3.26 -1.46 12.49
C ALA A 123 2.79 -2.08 11.18
N LEU A 124 1.51 -1.92 10.84
CA LEU A 124 0.97 -2.19 9.50
C LEU A 124 0.58 -0.84 8.90
N VAL A 125 1.40 -0.35 7.98
CA VAL A 125 1.14 0.87 7.22
C VAL A 125 0.32 0.49 6.00
N ASP A 126 -0.94 0.93 5.95
CA ASP A 126 -1.77 0.87 4.75
C ASP A 126 -1.72 2.25 4.09
N ASP A 127 -1.06 2.35 2.94
CA ASP A 127 -0.83 3.64 2.31
C ASP A 127 -0.73 3.54 0.78
N PRO A 128 -1.81 3.87 0.05
CA PRO A 128 -1.76 3.96 -1.41
C PRO A 128 -0.77 4.99 -1.95
N TYR A 129 -0.48 6.05 -1.19
CA TYR A 129 0.45 7.10 -1.59
C TYR A 129 1.92 6.68 -1.41
N ALA A 130 2.18 5.56 -0.73
CA ALA A 130 3.53 5.00 -0.60
C ALA A 130 3.95 4.12 -1.80
N VAL A 131 3.08 3.92 -2.81
CA VAL A 131 3.31 2.93 -3.87
C VAL A 131 4.62 3.16 -4.62
N LEU A 132 4.96 4.39 -4.98
CA LEU A 132 6.22 4.70 -5.66
C LEU A 132 7.43 4.64 -4.71
N SER A 133 7.22 4.62 -3.40
CA SER A 133 8.28 4.42 -2.39
C SER A 133 8.42 2.96 -1.94
N SER A 134 7.71 2.00 -2.55
CA SER A 134 7.66 0.59 -2.12
C SER A 134 9.04 -0.04 -1.93
N ARG A 135 9.96 0.16 -2.88
CA ARG A 135 11.33 -0.37 -2.82
C ARG A 135 12.11 0.19 -1.62
N TRP A 136 12.02 1.50 -1.38
CA TRP A 136 12.68 2.15 -0.25
C TRP A 136 12.16 1.63 1.09
N PHE A 137 10.84 1.41 1.23
CA PHE A 137 10.29 0.79 2.43
C PHE A 137 10.86 -0.62 2.67
N ALA A 138 10.94 -1.44 1.62
CA ALA A 138 11.48 -2.79 1.71
C ALA A 138 12.97 -2.80 2.09
N GLU A 139 13.79 -2.01 1.40
CA GLU A 139 15.26 -2.01 1.58
C GLU A 139 15.69 -1.27 2.86
N ARG A 140 15.13 -0.09 3.13
CA ARG A 140 15.63 0.84 4.16
C ARG A 140 14.95 0.67 5.51
N LEU A 141 13.67 0.30 5.51
CA LEU A 141 12.93 0.01 6.74
C LEU A 141 12.84 -1.49 7.03
N GLY A 142 13.27 -2.35 6.10
CA GLY A 142 13.12 -3.79 6.23
C GLY A 142 11.65 -4.22 6.23
N ALA A 143 10.76 -3.43 5.63
CA ALA A 143 9.34 -3.72 5.64
C ALA A 143 9.02 -4.94 4.77
N ARG A 144 8.08 -5.79 5.22
CA ARG A 144 7.42 -6.76 4.34
C ARG A 144 6.41 -5.99 3.50
N THR A 145 6.77 -5.72 2.24
CA THR A 145 6.01 -4.83 1.36
C THR A 145 5.11 -5.62 0.43
N VAL A 146 3.81 -5.52 0.65
CA VAL A 146 2.75 -6.06 -0.19
C VAL A 146 2.23 -4.94 -1.09
N VAL A 147 2.36 -5.11 -2.40
CA VAL A 147 1.84 -4.17 -3.40
C VAL A 147 0.65 -4.80 -4.11
N LEU A 148 -0.53 -4.21 -3.95
CA LEU A 148 -1.73 -4.65 -4.63
C LEU A 148 -1.77 -4.11 -6.04
N VAL A 149 -2.01 -5.02 -6.98
CA VAL A 149 -2.29 -4.74 -8.38
C VAL A 149 -3.76 -5.03 -8.61
N ARG A 150 -4.48 -4.11 -9.23
CA ARG A 150 -5.86 -4.34 -9.65
C ARG A 150 -5.93 -4.30 -11.16
N GLU A 151 -6.76 -5.15 -11.74
CA GLU A 151 -6.98 -5.21 -13.19
C GLU A 151 -7.32 -3.81 -13.74
N PRO A 152 -6.63 -3.35 -14.80
CA PRO A 152 -6.66 -1.95 -15.25
C PRO A 152 -8.05 -1.46 -15.64
N VAL A 153 -8.85 -2.24 -16.38
CA VAL A 153 -10.20 -1.86 -16.82
C VAL A 153 -11.10 -1.60 -15.60
N SER A 154 -11.12 -2.55 -14.65
CA SER A 154 -11.91 -2.47 -13.43
C SER A 154 -11.44 -1.34 -12.51
N TRP A 155 -10.14 -1.03 -12.51
CA TRP A 155 -9.58 0.09 -11.76
C TRP A 155 -9.97 1.44 -12.39
N VAL A 156 -9.78 1.62 -13.70
CA VAL A 156 -10.16 2.85 -14.43
C VAL A 156 -11.65 3.10 -14.32
N ALA A 157 -12.49 2.06 -14.50
CA ALA A 157 -13.92 2.17 -14.32
C ALA A 157 -14.32 2.68 -12.92
N SER A 158 -13.59 2.27 -11.88
CA SER A 158 -13.82 2.77 -10.53
C SER A 158 -13.47 4.24 -10.37
N TRP A 159 -12.47 4.75 -11.10
CA TRP A 159 -12.05 6.15 -11.06
C TRP A 159 -12.99 7.05 -11.87
N GLU A 160 -13.37 6.62 -13.07
CA GLU A 160 -14.34 7.32 -13.93
C GLU A 160 -15.67 7.54 -13.19
N ARG A 161 -16.21 6.50 -12.54
CA ARG A 161 -17.47 6.59 -11.79
C ARG A 161 -17.43 7.59 -10.64
N LEU A 162 -16.25 7.81 -10.06
CA LEU A 162 -16.07 8.78 -8.97
C LEU A 162 -15.80 10.19 -9.49
N GLY A 163 -15.63 10.37 -10.80
CA GLY A 163 -15.17 11.63 -11.40
C GLY A 163 -13.77 12.00 -10.91
N TRP A 164 -12.97 11.03 -10.46
CA TRP A 164 -11.63 11.30 -9.96
C TRP A 164 -10.65 11.47 -11.12
N THR A 165 -9.72 12.39 -10.96
CA THR A 165 -8.62 12.63 -11.89
C THR A 165 -7.33 12.88 -11.11
N HIS A 166 -6.23 12.99 -11.83
CA HIS A 166 -4.90 13.11 -11.28
C HIS A 166 -4.19 14.35 -11.82
N TYR A 167 -3.37 14.95 -10.97
CA TYR A 167 -2.51 16.06 -11.35
C TYR A 167 -1.10 15.52 -11.59
N PHE A 168 -0.72 15.32 -12.86
CA PHE A 168 0.53 14.66 -13.26
C PHE A 168 1.81 15.41 -12.87
N HIS A 169 1.71 16.69 -12.53
CA HIS A 169 2.79 17.42 -11.90
C HIS A 169 3.27 16.75 -10.60
N ASN A 170 2.39 16.05 -9.87
CA ASN A 170 2.82 15.24 -8.73
C ASN A 170 3.86 14.17 -9.11
N LEU A 171 3.92 13.72 -10.36
CA LEU A 171 4.94 12.79 -10.84
C LEU A 171 6.10 13.54 -11.51
N LEU A 172 5.78 14.48 -12.40
CA LEU A 172 6.77 15.19 -13.23
C LEU A 172 7.68 16.12 -12.43
N GLU A 173 7.21 16.68 -11.32
CA GLU A 173 7.98 17.59 -10.46
C GLU A 173 8.83 16.85 -9.42
N GLN A 174 9.01 15.54 -9.57
CA GLN A 174 9.91 14.73 -8.75
C GLN A 174 11.13 14.30 -9.58
N PRO A 175 12.24 15.09 -9.61
CA PRO A 175 13.37 14.82 -10.51
C PRO A 175 13.98 13.43 -10.36
N LEU A 176 14.08 12.92 -9.14
CA LEU A 176 14.63 11.58 -8.87
C LEU A 176 13.70 10.47 -9.38
N LEU A 177 12.38 10.65 -9.27
CA LEU A 177 11.41 9.69 -9.82
C LEU A 177 11.46 9.67 -11.34
N MET A 178 11.58 10.86 -11.96
CA MET A 178 11.75 10.99 -13.41
C MET A 178 13.01 10.28 -13.88
N ARG A 179 14.16 10.59 -13.27
CA ARG A 179 15.46 9.98 -13.58
C ARG A 179 15.42 8.45 -13.45
N ASP A 180 14.87 7.94 -12.35
CA ASP A 180 15.00 6.53 -12.01
C ASP A 180 13.98 5.63 -12.75
N TYR A 181 12.77 6.14 -13.05
CA TYR A 181 11.69 5.29 -13.57
C TYR A 181 10.80 5.90 -14.67
N LEU A 182 10.56 7.22 -14.64
CA LEU A 182 9.50 7.83 -15.46
C LEU A 182 9.99 8.57 -16.72
N ASP A 183 11.29 8.71 -16.94
CA ASP A 183 11.85 9.41 -18.11
C ASP A 183 11.30 8.86 -19.44
N ARG A 184 11.19 7.53 -19.55
CA ARG A 184 10.60 6.85 -20.73
C ARG A 184 9.13 7.18 -21.00
N PHE A 185 8.42 7.74 -20.03
CA PHE A 185 7.01 8.15 -20.14
C PHE A 185 6.85 9.67 -20.13
N ALA A 186 7.93 10.44 -20.14
CA ALA A 186 7.89 11.88 -19.91
C ALA A 186 6.99 12.60 -20.93
N ASP A 187 7.04 12.23 -22.20
CA ASP A 187 6.24 12.87 -23.24
C ASP A 187 4.76 12.48 -23.15
N GLU A 188 4.43 11.21 -22.85
CA GLU A 188 3.06 10.77 -22.57
C GLU A 188 2.47 11.53 -21.37
N LEU A 189 3.25 11.66 -20.29
CA LEU A 189 2.83 12.35 -19.06
C LEU A 189 2.62 13.86 -19.31
N ARG A 190 3.50 14.50 -20.07
CA ARG A 190 3.36 15.93 -20.43
C ARG A 190 2.17 16.16 -21.35
N ALA A 191 1.98 15.31 -22.36
CA ALA A 191 0.83 15.39 -23.27
C ALA A 191 -0.52 15.19 -22.55
N ALA A 192 -0.52 14.44 -21.44
CA ALA A 192 -1.70 14.25 -20.62
C ALA A 192 -2.05 15.45 -19.72
N ILE A 193 -1.15 16.45 -19.57
CA ILE A 193 -1.44 17.70 -18.85
C ILE A 193 -2.46 18.51 -19.65
N GLY A 194 -3.53 18.96 -19.00
CA GLY A 194 -4.59 19.75 -19.65
C GLY A 194 -5.53 18.95 -20.57
N SER A 195 -5.25 17.66 -20.81
CA SER A 195 -6.15 16.78 -21.55
C SER A 195 -7.49 16.61 -20.80
N ALA A 196 -8.59 16.70 -21.55
CA ALA A 196 -9.95 16.42 -21.07
C ALA A 196 -10.27 14.92 -21.02
N ASP A 197 -9.39 14.06 -21.55
CA ASP A 197 -9.57 12.62 -21.64
C ASP A 197 -9.27 11.93 -20.30
N SER A 198 -10.26 11.90 -19.40
CA SER A 198 -10.13 11.27 -18.07
C SER A 198 -9.75 9.80 -18.16
N LEU A 199 -10.32 9.06 -19.10
CA LEU A 199 -10.07 7.65 -19.29
C LEU A 199 -8.61 7.38 -19.65
N ALA A 200 -8.07 8.07 -20.65
CA ALA A 200 -6.67 7.93 -21.05
C ALA A 200 -5.71 8.36 -19.93
N LYS A 201 -6.02 9.44 -19.20
CA LYS A 201 -5.22 9.89 -18.04
C LYS A 201 -5.21 8.84 -16.92
N ASN A 202 -6.37 8.24 -16.63
CA ASN A 202 -6.49 7.23 -15.57
C ASN A 202 -5.74 5.95 -15.97
N ALA A 203 -5.89 5.50 -17.23
CA ALA A 203 -5.13 4.38 -17.77
C ALA A 203 -3.60 4.66 -17.76
N LEU A 204 -3.18 5.88 -18.12
CA LEU A 204 -1.76 6.27 -18.09
C LEU A 204 -1.19 6.25 -16.68
N LEU A 205 -1.91 6.73 -15.65
CA LEU A 205 -1.41 6.62 -14.28
C LEU A 205 -1.21 5.16 -13.87
N TRP A 206 -2.18 4.30 -14.19
CA TRP A 206 -2.07 2.87 -13.93
C TRP A 206 -0.84 2.29 -14.62
N LYS A 207 -0.67 2.57 -15.92
CA LYS A 207 0.45 2.12 -16.77
C LYS A 207 1.78 2.47 -16.14
N VAL A 208 2.03 3.75 -15.87
CA VAL A 208 3.34 4.22 -15.39
C VAL A 208 3.64 3.73 -13.97
N THR A 209 2.61 3.64 -13.12
CA THR A 209 2.79 3.17 -11.74
C THR A 209 3.18 1.70 -11.72
N TYR A 210 2.46 0.82 -12.41
CA TYR A 210 2.74 -0.60 -12.34
C TYR A 210 3.92 -1.04 -13.21
N ALA A 211 4.28 -0.30 -14.28
CA ALA A 211 5.58 -0.46 -14.93
C ALA A 211 6.73 -0.15 -13.96
N THR A 212 6.59 0.89 -13.14
CA THR A 212 7.56 1.26 -12.11
C THR A 212 7.66 0.17 -11.03
N ILE A 213 6.53 -0.35 -10.54
CA ILE A 213 6.51 -1.45 -9.57
C ILE A 213 7.15 -2.72 -10.14
N ALA A 214 6.84 -3.08 -11.39
CA ALA A 214 7.43 -4.25 -12.04
C ALA A 214 8.96 -4.11 -12.15
N GLN A 215 9.45 -2.91 -12.48
CA GLN A 215 10.88 -2.62 -12.49
C GLN A 215 11.51 -2.70 -11.08
N MET A 216 10.92 -2.05 -10.08
CA MET A 216 11.39 -2.12 -8.69
C MET A 216 11.44 -3.56 -8.14
N HIS A 217 10.46 -4.39 -8.53
CA HIS A 217 10.44 -5.80 -8.17
C HIS A 217 11.59 -6.55 -8.85
N ARG A 218 11.85 -6.34 -10.14
CA ARG A 218 12.98 -6.97 -10.84
C ARG A 218 14.34 -6.56 -10.26
N GLU A 219 14.49 -5.31 -9.85
CA GLU A 219 15.74 -4.79 -9.29
C GLU A 219 16.04 -5.28 -7.87
N SER A 220 15.02 -5.48 -7.04
CA SER A 220 15.21 -5.81 -5.61
C SER A 220 14.80 -7.25 -5.24
N GLY A 221 13.78 -7.81 -5.90
CA GLY A 221 13.12 -9.05 -5.50
C GLY A 221 12.38 -8.97 -4.15
N LEU A 222 12.24 -7.78 -3.56
CA LEU A 222 11.72 -7.60 -2.19
C LEU A 222 10.23 -7.20 -2.13
N LEU A 223 9.57 -7.01 -3.27
CA LEU A 223 8.16 -6.62 -3.32
C LEU A 223 7.29 -7.86 -3.52
N HIS A 224 6.28 -8.04 -2.69
CA HIS A 224 5.27 -9.09 -2.90
C HIS A 224 4.08 -8.52 -3.65
N LEU A 225 3.97 -8.86 -4.93
CA LEU A 225 2.91 -8.38 -5.81
C LEU A 225 1.70 -9.30 -5.74
N VAL A 226 0.52 -8.74 -5.44
CA VAL A 226 -0.72 -9.50 -5.26
C VAL A 226 -1.83 -8.89 -6.09
N ARG A 227 -2.51 -9.69 -6.90
CA ARG A 227 -3.71 -9.26 -7.60
C ARG A 227 -4.88 -9.18 -6.64
N TYR A 228 -5.60 -8.06 -6.70
CA TYR A 228 -6.85 -7.86 -5.98
C TYR A 228 -7.88 -8.95 -6.35
N GLU A 229 -7.93 -9.31 -7.63
CA GLU A 229 -8.86 -10.30 -8.20
C GLU A 229 -8.64 -11.69 -7.61
N ASP A 230 -7.38 -12.08 -7.37
CA ASP A 230 -7.05 -13.38 -6.79
C ASP A 230 -7.56 -13.45 -5.34
N LEU A 231 -7.22 -12.44 -4.53
CA LEU A 231 -7.71 -12.33 -3.16
C LEU A 231 -9.23 -12.29 -3.08
N ALA A 232 -9.90 -11.59 -4.00
CA ALA A 232 -11.35 -11.47 -3.97
C ALA A 232 -12.07 -12.71 -4.54
N SER A 233 -11.39 -13.52 -5.35
CA SER A 233 -11.93 -14.79 -5.87
C SER A 233 -11.84 -15.94 -4.86
N ASP A 234 -10.73 -16.03 -4.11
CA ASP A 234 -10.54 -17.02 -3.05
C ASP A 234 -9.94 -16.36 -1.80
N PRO A 235 -10.76 -15.62 -1.01
CA PRO A 235 -10.26 -14.82 0.09
C PRO A 235 -9.68 -15.65 1.23
N VAL A 236 -10.24 -16.82 1.54
CA VAL A 236 -9.76 -17.63 2.67
C VAL A 236 -8.33 -18.11 2.38
N GLU A 237 -8.11 -18.71 1.21
CA GLU A 237 -6.80 -19.20 0.80
C GLU A 237 -5.82 -18.06 0.48
N GLY A 238 -6.27 -17.04 -0.26
CA GLY A 238 -5.44 -15.89 -0.61
C GLY A 238 -4.90 -15.15 0.61
N PHE A 239 -5.73 -14.95 1.65
CA PHE A 239 -5.24 -14.38 2.91
C PHE A 239 -4.43 -15.36 3.73
N ARG A 240 -4.65 -16.67 3.67
CA ARG A 240 -3.78 -17.65 4.32
C ARG A 240 -2.34 -17.51 3.82
N GLN A 241 -2.17 -17.41 2.51
CA GLN A 241 -0.86 -17.19 1.88
C GLN A 241 -0.29 -15.81 2.24
N LEU A 242 -1.11 -14.77 2.21
CA LEU A 242 -0.65 -13.42 2.56
C LEU A 242 -0.22 -13.31 4.03
N TYR A 243 -0.85 -14.05 4.93
CA TYR A 243 -0.44 -14.16 6.32
C TYR A 243 0.93 -14.81 6.46
N ASP A 244 1.22 -15.88 5.72
CA ASP A 244 2.55 -16.50 5.68
C ASP A 244 3.62 -15.51 5.17
N VAL A 245 3.33 -14.82 4.06
CA VAL A 245 4.18 -13.76 3.51
C VAL A 245 4.40 -12.63 4.50
N CYS A 246 3.41 -12.27 5.32
CA CYS A 246 3.53 -11.24 6.36
C CYS A 246 4.09 -11.79 7.69
N GLY A 247 4.22 -13.12 7.83
CA GLY A 247 4.65 -13.79 9.06
C GLY A 247 3.68 -13.51 10.20
N LEU A 248 2.38 -13.59 9.91
CA LEU A 248 1.27 -13.43 10.85
C LEU A 248 0.65 -14.79 11.14
N ASP A 249 0.15 -15.02 12.35
CA ASP A 249 -0.52 -16.28 12.67
C ASP A 249 -1.90 -16.31 12.02
N TYR A 250 -2.13 -17.31 11.18
CA TYR A 250 -3.41 -17.58 10.55
C TYR A 250 -4.14 -18.65 11.35
N THR A 251 -5.09 -18.24 12.19
CA THR A 251 -5.89 -19.13 13.05
C THR A 251 -7.27 -19.40 12.45
N ASP A 252 -7.96 -20.42 12.93
CA ASP A 252 -9.35 -20.71 12.53
C ASP A 252 -10.29 -19.52 12.81
N ASP A 253 -10.03 -18.76 13.88
CA ASP A 253 -10.80 -17.55 14.18
C ASP A 253 -10.57 -16.46 13.13
N VAL A 254 -9.33 -16.27 12.68
CA VAL A 254 -9.00 -15.36 11.57
C VAL A 254 -9.69 -15.81 10.29
N ALA A 255 -9.59 -17.09 9.94
CA ALA A 255 -10.21 -17.66 8.74
C ALA A 255 -11.74 -17.43 8.73
N ARG A 256 -12.42 -17.69 9.86
CA ARG A 256 -13.86 -17.43 10.01
C ARG A 256 -14.20 -15.96 9.84
N LYS A 257 -13.41 -15.04 10.43
CA LYS A 257 -13.65 -13.59 10.31
C LYS A 257 -13.44 -13.10 8.88
N ILE A 258 -12.43 -13.62 8.17
CA ILE A 258 -12.20 -13.31 6.76
C ILE A 258 -13.36 -13.83 5.90
N ALA A 259 -13.78 -15.07 6.11
CA ALA A 259 -14.91 -15.66 5.39
C ALA A 259 -16.20 -14.86 5.62
N ALA A 260 -16.49 -14.47 6.87
CA ALA A 260 -17.66 -13.65 7.19
C ALA A 260 -17.58 -12.24 6.56
N ALA A 261 -16.39 -11.63 6.55
CA ALA A 261 -16.17 -10.32 5.93
C ALA A 261 -16.36 -10.35 4.40
N THR A 262 -16.08 -11.48 3.76
CA THR A 262 -15.99 -11.60 2.29
C THR A 262 -17.17 -12.32 1.64
N THR A 263 -18.12 -12.82 2.44
CA THR A 263 -19.39 -13.44 1.99
C THR A 263 -20.64 -12.68 2.44
N ALA A 264 -20.50 -11.60 3.22
CA ALA A 264 -21.63 -10.82 3.69
C ALA A 264 -22.42 -10.20 2.53
N ARG A 265 -23.75 -10.33 2.54
CA ARG A 265 -24.62 -9.62 1.60
C ARG A 265 -24.69 -8.15 2.01
N THR A 266 -24.25 -7.24 1.14
CA THR A 266 -24.46 -5.81 1.34
C THR A 266 -25.97 -5.51 1.31
N GLU A 267 -26.58 -5.26 2.46
CA GLU A 267 -27.93 -4.69 2.51
C GLU A 267 -27.87 -3.25 1.96
N ALA A 268 -28.72 -2.97 0.97
CA ALA A 268 -28.86 -1.64 0.39
C ALA A 268 -29.48 -0.70 1.44
N GLY A 269 -28.66 0.17 2.05
CA GLY A 269 -29.15 1.25 2.92
C GLY A 269 -28.46 1.39 4.29
N GLY A 270 -27.60 0.47 4.70
CA GLY A 270 -26.90 0.57 6.00
C GLY A 270 -25.75 1.59 6.00
N ALA A 271 -25.65 2.40 7.07
CA ALA A 271 -24.54 3.33 7.31
C ALA A 271 -23.16 2.64 7.36
N MET A 272 -22.09 3.38 7.07
CA MET A 272 -20.70 2.89 7.04
C MET A 272 -20.27 2.42 8.44
N ALA A 273 -20.36 1.13 8.75
CA ALA A 273 -19.87 0.63 10.02
C ALA A 273 -19.38 -0.83 9.96
N TRP A 274 -18.09 -0.98 9.68
CA TRP A 274 -17.29 -1.86 10.54
C TRP A 274 -16.44 -0.99 11.45
N THR A 275 -17.01 -0.62 12.59
CA THR A 275 -16.22 -0.19 13.74
C THR A 275 -15.65 -1.44 14.39
N LEU A 276 -14.50 -1.92 13.89
CA LEU A 276 -13.58 -2.64 14.77
C LEU A 276 -13.40 -1.73 15.98
N ARG A 277 -13.93 -2.11 17.14
CA ARG A 277 -13.79 -1.39 18.42
C ARG A 277 -12.31 -1.00 18.57
N GLY A 278 -11.98 0.27 18.32
CA GLY A 278 -10.62 0.81 18.42
C GLY A 278 -9.88 1.16 17.12
N GLY A 279 -10.49 1.07 15.94
CA GLY A 279 -9.84 1.42 14.67
C GLY A 279 -9.76 2.94 14.39
N LEU A 280 -8.57 3.43 14.01
CA LEU A 280 -8.28 4.81 13.62
C LEU A 280 -8.64 5.15 12.16
N SER A 281 -9.18 4.19 11.41
CA SER A 281 -9.40 4.37 9.99
C SER A 281 -10.75 5.00 9.68
N LYS A 282 -10.76 5.97 8.76
CA LYS A 282 -11.96 6.44 8.05
C LYS A 282 -12.18 5.69 6.73
N THR A 283 -11.26 4.83 6.30
CA THR A 283 -11.51 3.92 5.18
C THR A 283 -12.50 2.86 5.68
N ALA A 284 -13.78 3.12 5.41
CA ALA A 284 -14.87 2.24 5.79
C ALA A 284 -14.83 1.01 4.89
N TYR A 285 -14.01 0.02 5.25
CA TYR A 285 -14.26 -1.32 4.76
C TYR A 285 -15.64 -1.75 5.25
N ARG A 286 -16.47 -2.21 4.32
CA ARG A 286 -17.75 -2.85 4.61
C ARG A 286 -17.63 -4.30 4.16
N PRO A 287 -18.03 -5.27 4.99
CA PRO A 287 -18.21 -6.62 4.52
C PRO A 287 -19.09 -6.63 3.29
N MET A 288 -18.66 -7.40 2.32
CA MET A 288 -19.37 -7.56 1.07
C MET A 288 -18.94 -8.87 0.44
N ASP A 289 -19.84 -9.45 -0.35
CA ASP A 289 -19.50 -10.53 -1.26
C ASP A 289 -18.45 -10.04 -2.26
N SER A 290 -17.22 -10.49 -2.04
CA SER A 290 -16.04 -10.10 -2.80
C SER A 290 -16.10 -10.60 -4.24
N ARG A 291 -16.62 -11.82 -4.48
CA ARG A 291 -16.82 -12.39 -5.82
C ARG A 291 -17.89 -11.61 -6.60
N ALA A 292 -19.00 -11.29 -5.94
CA ALA A 292 -20.03 -10.48 -6.56
C ALA A 292 -19.55 -9.04 -6.84
N ALA A 293 -18.66 -8.48 -6.00
CA ALA A 293 -18.04 -7.18 -6.24
C ALA A 293 -17.16 -7.17 -7.50
N LEU A 294 -16.36 -8.23 -7.69
CA LEU A 294 -15.55 -8.42 -8.90
C LEU A 294 -16.42 -8.46 -10.15
N ALA A 295 -17.47 -9.29 -10.15
CA ALA A 295 -18.36 -9.45 -11.30
C ALA A 295 -19.01 -8.12 -11.73
N ARG A 296 -19.50 -7.32 -10.76
CA ARG A 296 -20.08 -6.00 -11.04
C ARG A 296 -19.07 -5.00 -11.62
N SER A 297 -17.79 -5.12 -11.27
CA SER A 297 -16.78 -4.15 -11.71
C SER A 297 -16.49 -4.19 -13.20
N ARG A 298 -16.68 -5.35 -13.83
CA ARG A 298 -16.44 -5.58 -15.26
C ARG A 298 -17.50 -4.96 -16.18
N THR A 299 -18.65 -4.55 -15.64
CA THR A 299 -19.78 -4.02 -16.43
C THR A 299 -19.84 -2.49 -16.44
N TYR A 300 -18.83 -1.81 -15.90
CA TYR A 300 -18.88 -0.35 -15.68
C TYR A 300 -18.32 0.48 -16.84
N LEU A 301 -17.56 -0.12 -17.76
CA LEU A 301 -17.14 0.53 -19.00
C LEU A 301 -17.82 -0.15 -20.18
N CYS A 302 -18.12 0.63 -21.23
CA CYS A 302 -18.53 0.05 -22.50
C CYS A 302 -17.35 -0.71 -23.14
N PRO A 303 -17.60 -1.67 -24.05
CA PRO A 303 -16.53 -2.48 -24.65
C PRO A 303 -15.43 -1.67 -25.34
N GLU A 304 -15.79 -0.57 -26.00
CA GLU A 304 -14.83 0.31 -26.68
C GLU A 304 -13.90 1.03 -25.67
N ALA A 305 -14.46 1.55 -24.58
CA ALA A 305 -13.68 2.17 -23.51
C ALA A 305 -12.77 1.16 -22.80
N ALA A 306 -13.25 -0.07 -22.60
CA ALA A 306 -12.46 -1.16 -22.02
C ALA A 306 -11.28 -1.53 -22.93
N ALA A 307 -11.52 -1.75 -24.23
CA ALA A 307 -10.47 -2.07 -25.20
C ALA A 307 -9.38 -0.98 -25.27
N ARG A 308 -9.79 0.29 -25.16
CA ARG A 308 -8.84 1.42 -25.12
C ARG A 308 -7.98 1.43 -23.85
N VAL A 309 -8.54 1.07 -22.69
CA VAL A 309 -7.75 0.92 -21.46
C VAL A 309 -6.77 -0.25 -21.59
N GLU A 310 -7.22 -1.38 -22.13
CA GLU A 310 -6.38 -2.55 -22.39
C GLU A 310 -5.21 -2.19 -23.31
N GLU A 311 -5.46 -1.46 -24.41
CA GLU A 311 -4.42 -1.00 -25.34
C GLU A 311 -3.38 -0.12 -24.64
N ILE A 312 -3.81 0.90 -23.87
CA ILE A 312 -2.90 1.81 -23.16
C ILE A 312 -2.05 1.06 -22.12
N THR A 313 -2.61 0.03 -21.49
CA THR A 313 -1.99 -0.66 -20.35
C THR A 313 -1.31 -1.98 -20.70
N ALA A 314 -1.42 -2.45 -21.95
CA ALA A 314 -0.98 -3.77 -22.41
C ALA A 314 0.47 -4.09 -22.02
N ASP A 315 1.41 -3.17 -22.28
CA ASP A 315 2.83 -3.37 -21.97
C ASP A 315 3.08 -3.55 -20.46
N SER A 316 2.38 -2.78 -19.63
CA SER A 316 2.51 -2.86 -18.18
C SER A 316 1.86 -4.13 -17.62
N VAL A 317 0.74 -4.58 -18.21
CA VAL A 317 0.12 -5.88 -17.87
C VAL A 317 1.07 -7.03 -18.20
N ALA A 318 1.64 -7.04 -19.40
CA ALA A 318 2.59 -8.08 -19.82
C ALA A 318 3.83 -8.15 -18.91
N GLN A 319 4.30 -7.00 -18.41
CA GLN A 319 5.40 -6.96 -17.43
C GLN A 319 5.02 -7.52 -16.05
N LEU A 320 3.74 -7.54 -15.69
CA LEU A 320 3.23 -8.00 -14.40
C LEU A 320 2.83 -9.47 -14.41
N ASP A 321 2.35 -10.03 -15.53
CA ASP A 321 1.77 -11.38 -15.60
C ASP A 321 2.71 -12.50 -15.11
N GLY A 322 4.03 -12.30 -15.20
CA GLY A 322 5.04 -13.24 -14.66
C GLY A 322 5.51 -12.95 -13.22
N LEU A 323 5.09 -11.82 -12.64
CA LEU A 323 5.55 -11.32 -11.33
C LEU A 323 4.47 -11.40 -10.25
N VAL A 324 3.21 -11.26 -10.65
CA VAL A 324 2.08 -11.43 -9.75
C VAL A 324 1.93 -12.92 -9.47
N TYR A 325 1.95 -13.27 -8.18
CA TYR A 325 1.89 -14.63 -7.65
C TYR A 325 3.22 -15.41 -7.73
N GLN A 326 4.07 -15.17 -6.73
CA GLN A 326 5.17 -16.06 -6.34
C GLN A 326 4.86 -16.58 -4.92
N PRO A 327 4.54 -17.88 -4.73
CA PRO A 327 4.14 -18.42 -3.42
C PRO A 327 5.28 -18.47 -2.39
N ALA A 328 6.52 -18.19 -2.80
CA ALA A 328 7.67 -18.13 -1.91
C ALA A 328 8.23 -16.70 -1.85
N TRP A 329 8.15 -16.08 -0.68
CA TRP A 329 9.00 -14.93 -0.37
C TRP A 329 10.47 -15.38 -0.48
N PRO A 330 11.36 -14.68 -1.20
CA PRO A 330 12.76 -15.02 -1.19
C PRO A 330 13.30 -14.84 0.23
N LEU A 331 13.46 -15.95 0.95
CA LEU A 331 14.28 -16.00 2.16
C LEU A 331 15.64 -15.43 1.77
N ARG A 332 16.04 -14.34 2.42
CA ARG A 332 17.27 -13.58 2.14
C ARG A 332 18.42 -14.54 1.86
N ARG A 333 18.81 -14.72 0.59
CA ARG A 333 20.14 -15.25 0.27
C ARG A 333 21.12 -14.11 0.50
N GLY A 334 22.18 -14.42 1.25
CA GLY A 334 23.07 -13.46 1.87
C GLY A 334 23.51 -12.31 0.97
N VAL A 335 23.32 -11.09 1.46
CA VAL A 335 24.16 -9.96 1.07
C VAL A 335 25.55 -10.29 1.60
N THR A 336 26.42 -10.81 0.73
CA THR A 336 27.83 -10.97 1.03
C THR A 336 28.45 -9.60 1.26
N ALA A 337 28.80 -9.31 2.50
CA ALA A 337 29.74 -8.25 2.84
C ALA A 337 31.13 -8.61 2.28
N LYS A 338 31.53 -7.99 1.17
CA LYS A 338 32.91 -7.75 0.72
C LYS A 338 32.82 -6.46 -0.11
N GLN A 339 33.55 -5.38 0.13
CA GLN A 339 34.95 -5.25 0.51
C GLN A 339 35.13 -4.08 1.51
N PHE A 340 35.69 -4.38 2.68
CA PHE A 340 36.64 -3.46 3.30
C PHE A 340 38.00 -4.12 3.15
N ASP A 341 38.82 -3.55 2.29
CA ASP A 341 40.23 -3.89 2.14
C ASP A 341 40.97 -3.30 3.35
N VAL A 342 41.33 -4.18 4.29
CA VAL A 342 42.34 -3.90 5.31
C VAL A 342 43.22 -5.13 5.40
N SER A 343 44.23 -5.21 4.55
CA SER A 343 45.57 -5.63 4.97
C SER A 343 46.55 -5.66 3.80
N ARG A 344 47.56 -4.79 3.88
CA ARG A 344 48.92 -5.19 3.55
C ARG A 344 49.84 -4.83 4.71
N PRO A 345 50.89 -5.65 4.90
CA PRO A 345 51.58 -5.87 6.17
C PRO A 345 52.32 -4.66 6.73
#